data_AF-A0A370QHQ1-F1
#
_entry.id   AF-A0A370QHQ1-F1
#
_cell.length_a   1.000
_cell.length_b   1.000
_cell.length_c   1.000
_cell.angle_alpha   90.00
_cell.angle_beta   90.00
_cell.angle_gamma   90.00
#
_symmetry.space_group_name_H-M   'P 1'
#
loop_
_entity.id
_entity.type
_entity.pdbx_description
1 polymer ?
#
loop_
_entity_poly.entity_id
_entity_poly.type
_entity_poly.pdbx_seq_one_letter_code
_entity_poly.pdbx_strand_id
1 'polypeptide(L)'
;MRIKLVALLLAGYSACSQAAFEVVALGVNGGLSGGNLTSYLIRSDKDARYVGLDAGSVLPGIEKGLEQGSFPDVTPEKAAPLTPQGYIFREQINSYFISHAHLDHVAGLILGSPEDSRKPLYTPANAANTLRTHYFNWKSWPNFSDSGGGERIGTYRINSPRFGQRFTLGLSGISGVIYPLGHAASDSAMLLMSRGSESFAYFGDTGSDATEKSKNLDVIWQVLGPLVAQKQLKGMIIETSYPDGTPASKLFGHLTPSLLLTELKHLEKYSGGEGSLRDLPVVISHIKPSLEAGKAPEKEIKQQLEQGNTPGVKFVFMRQGERMTF
;
A
#
# COMPACT_ATOMS: atom_id res chain seq x y z
N MET A 1 -28.87 -54.90 28.82
CA MET A 1 -29.10 -53.54 28.27
C MET A 1 -27.77 -52.82 28.21
N ARG A 2 -27.14 -52.71 27.02
CA ARG A 2 -25.84 -52.03 26.85
C ARG A 2 -26.10 -50.63 26.30
N ILE A 3 -25.83 -49.60 27.11
CA ILE A 3 -25.90 -48.19 26.70
C ILE A 3 -24.60 -47.89 25.95
N LYS A 4 -24.70 -47.63 24.64
CA LYS A 4 -23.58 -47.11 23.83
C LYS A 4 -23.59 -45.59 23.96
N LEU A 5 -22.56 -45.04 24.59
CA LEU A 5 -22.28 -43.60 24.59
C LEU A 5 -21.59 -43.27 23.25
N VAL A 6 -22.25 -42.49 22.39
CA VAL A 6 -21.65 -41.96 21.17
C VAL A 6 -21.15 -40.56 21.49
N ALA A 7 -19.82 -40.38 21.52
CA ALA A 7 -19.19 -39.07 21.61
C ALA A 7 -19.24 -38.42 20.22
N LEU A 8 -19.93 -37.27 20.13
CA LEU A 8 -19.99 -36.47 18.91
C LEU A 8 -18.85 -35.42 18.97
N LEU A 9 -17.72 -35.71 18.33
CA LEU A 9 -16.68 -34.73 18.06
C LEU A 9 -17.11 -33.88 16.85
N LEU A 10 -17.68 -32.70 17.12
CA LEU A 10 -17.91 -31.67 16.11
C LEU A 10 -16.57 -30.99 15.78
N ALA A 11 -15.79 -31.61 14.90
CA ALA A 11 -14.70 -30.94 14.20
C ALA A 11 -15.28 -30.14 13.04
N GLY A 12 -15.77 -28.94 13.33
CA GLY A 12 -16.15 -27.96 12.30
C GLY A 12 -14.92 -27.37 11.64
N TYR A 13 -14.36 -28.06 10.64
CA TYR A 13 -13.44 -27.44 9.69
C TYR A 13 -14.25 -26.59 8.71
N SER A 14 -14.40 -25.30 9.02
CA SER A 14 -14.69 -24.28 8.01
C SER A 14 -13.44 -23.45 7.78
N ALA A 15 -12.43 -24.07 7.16
CA ALA A 15 -11.34 -23.33 6.53
C ALA A 15 -11.72 -23.04 5.08
N CYS A 16 -12.81 -22.30 4.87
CA CYS A 16 -12.97 -21.57 3.63
C CYS A 16 -12.09 -20.34 3.79
N SER A 17 -10.90 -20.34 3.16
CA SER A 17 -10.06 -19.16 3.07
C SER A 17 -10.82 -18.10 2.27
N GLN A 18 -11.66 -17.33 2.94
CA GLN A 18 -12.33 -16.19 2.35
C GLN A 18 -11.28 -15.08 2.22
N ALA A 19 -11.09 -14.57 0.99
CA ALA A 19 -10.22 -13.43 0.75
C ALA A 19 -10.61 -12.31 1.72
N ALA A 20 -9.63 -11.73 2.42
CA ALA A 20 -9.86 -10.73 3.44
C ALA A 20 -9.72 -9.31 2.90
N PHE A 21 -8.87 -9.13 1.87
CA PHE A 21 -8.59 -7.85 1.26
C PHE A 21 -8.72 -7.90 -0.26
N GLU A 22 -9.24 -6.81 -0.83
CA GLU A 22 -9.22 -6.55 -2.26
C GLU A 22 -8.38 -5.30 -2.51
N VAL A 23 -7.45 -5.39 -3.46
CA VAL A 23 -6.58 -4.29 -3.90
C VAL A 23 -6.87 -3.96 -5.36
N VAL A 24 -6.94 -2.67 -5.68
CA VAL A 24 -6.92 -2.15 -7.05
C VAL A 24 -5.69 -1.27 -7.22
N ALA A 25 -4.85 -1.56 -8.21
CA ALA A 25 -3.64 -0.80 -8.49
C ALA A 25 -3.97 0.43 -9.36
N LEU A 26 -4.09 1.63 -8.76
CA LEU A 26 -4.37 2.86 -9.51
C LEU A 26 -3.13 3.41 -10.21
N GLY A 27 -1.95 3.18 -9.63
CA GLY A 27 -0.68 3.38 -10.30
C GLY A 27 0.46 2.63 -9.62
N VAL A 28 1.42 2.19 -10.42
CA VAL A 28 2.46 1.22 -9.99
C VAL A 28 3.88 1.68 -10.24
N ASN A 29 4.09 2.79 -10.94
CA ASN A 29 5.43 3.27 -11.33
C ASN A 29 5.98 4.32 -10.37
N GLY A 30 7.31 4.32 -10.21
CA GLY A 30 8.05 5.28 -9.37
C GLY A 30 8.52 6.55 -10.10
N GLY A 31 7.73 7.06 -11.06
CA GLY A 31 8.03 8.32 -11.77
C GLY A 31 7.80 8.32 -13.29
N LEU A 32 8.30 9.38 -13.94
CA LEU A 32 8.23 9.74 -15.38
C LEU A 32 6.83 9.96 -15.98
N SER A 33 5.82 9.14 -15.64
CA SER A 33 4.47 9.27 -16.18
C SER A 33 3.49 9.66 -15.09
N GLY A 34 2.97 10.90 -15.15
CA GLY A 34 2.01 11.43 -14.18
C GLY A 34 0.68 10.66 -14.11
N GLY A 35 0.40 9.81 -15.10
CA GLY A 35 -0.83 9.02 -15.16
C GLY A 35 -0.75 7.65 -14.47
N ASN A 36 0.42 7.17 -14.03
CA ASN A 36 0.61 5.83 -13.45
C ASN A 36 1.59 5.84 -12.25
N LEU A 37 1.56 6.90 -11.46
CA LEU A 37 2.35 7.06 -10.25
C LEU A 37 1.71 6.29 -9.08
N THR A 38 2.55 5.82 -8.16
CA THR A 38 2.18 4.95 -7.03
C THR A 38 0.90 5.39 -6.33
N SER A 39 -0.12 4.53 -6.42
CA SER A 39 -1.39 4.67 -5.72
C SER A 39 -2.16 3.35 -5.79
N TYR A 40 -2.72 2.92 -4.66
CA TYR A 40 -3.55 1.72 -4.59
C TYR A 40 -4.84 2.03 -3.83
N LEU A 41 -5.91 1.31 -4.15
CA LEU A 41 -7.09 1.22 -3.31
C LEU A 41 -7.10 -0.13 -2.63
N ILE A 42 -7.38 -0.16 -1.33
CA ILE A 42 -7.58 -1.40 -0.58
C ILE A 42 -8.89 -1.35 0.20
N ARG A 43 -9.63 -2.45 0.20
CA ARG A 43 -10.80 -2.63 1.08
C ARG A 43 -10.78 -4.01 1.71
N SER A 44 -11.50 -4.15 2.82
CA SER A 44 -11.86 -5.48 3.31
C SER A 44 -13.00 -6.05 2.47
N ASP A 45 -13.03 -7.35 2.28
CA ASP A 45 -14.18 -8.07 1.69
C ASP A 45 -15.52 -7.82 2.39
N LYS A 46 -15.51 -7.25 3.60
CA LYS A 46 -16.68 -6.90 4.42
C LYS A 46 -17.12 -5.45 4.33
N ASP A 47 -16.46 -4.61 3.52
CA ASP A 47 -16.82 -3.20 3.37
C ASP A 47 -16.66 -2.75 1.91
N ALA A 48 -17.62 -1.99 1.39
CA ALA A 48 -17.55 -1.50 0.02
C ALA A 48 -16.55 -0.34 -0.16
N ARG A 49 -16.13 0.31 0.93
CA ARG A 49 -15.31 1.52 0.90
C ARG A 49 -13.82 1.18 0.91
N TYR A 50 -13.08 1.90 0.09
CA TYR A 50 -11.64 1.80 -0.03
C TYR A 50 -10.91 2.77 0.90
N VAL A 51 -9.73 2.36 1.33
CA VAL A 51 -8.64 3.23 1.79
C VAL A 51 -7.71 3.44 0.61
N GLY A 52 -7.38 4.69 0.28
CA GLY A 52 -6.34 5.02 -0.68
C GLY A 52 -4.96 4.90 -0.03
N LEU A 53 -4.05 4.15 -0.63
CA LEU A 53 -2.67 3.96 -0.20
C LEU A 53 -1.75 4.70 -1.18
N ASP A 54 -1.20 5.82 -0.71
CA ASP A 54 -0.68 6.89 -1.55
C ASP A 54 -1.66 7.33 -2.65
N ALA A 55 -1.33 8.41 -3.32
CA ALA A 55 -2.24 9.10 -4.21
C ALA A 55 -1.48 9.80 -5.34
N GLY A 56 -0.48 9.13 -5.90
CA GLY A 56 0.27 9.57 -7.08
C GLY A 56 -0.63 9.76 -8.29
N SER A 57 -1.36 8.69 -8.67
CA SER A 57 -2.35 8.74 -9.75
C SER A 57 -3.69 8.16 -9.28
N VAL A 58 -4.65 9.04 -8.98
CA VAL A 58 -5.97 8.63 -8.49
C VAL A 58 -6.97 8.51 -9.65
N LEU A 59 -7.41 9.62 -10.24
CA LEU A 59 -8.44 9.61 -11.29
C LEU A 59 -8.05 8.80 -12.54
N PRO A 60 -6.85 8.95 -13.13
CA PRO A 60 -6.44 8.11 -14.28
C PRO A 60 -6.41 6.62 -13.94
N GLY A 61 -6.01 6.26 -12.71
CA GLY A 61 -6.02 4.89 -12.24
C GLY A 61 -7.42 4.31 -12.08
N ILE A 62 -8.36 5.12 -11.56
CA ILE A 62 -9.77 4.72 -11.45
C ILE A 62 -10.36 4.49 -12.84
N GLU A 63 -10.05 5.35 -13.82
CA GLU A 63 -10.47 5.17 -15.22
C GLU A 63 -9.97 3.85 -15.78
N LYS A 64 -8.68 3.54 -15.64
CA LYS A 64 -8.11 2.26 -16.07
C LYS A 64 -8.72 1.06 -15.35
N GLY A 65 -9.06 1.20 -14.08
CA GLY A 65 -9.77 0.16 -13.34
C GLY A 65 -11.20 -0.06 -13.84
N LEU A 66 -11.92 1.01 -14.17
CA LEU A 66 -13.27 0.93 -14.77
C LEU A 66 -13.22 0.25 -16.14
N GLU A 67 -12.27 0.61 -17.00
CA GLU A 67 -12.05 -0.04 -18.31
C GLU A 67 -11.83 -1.56 -18.18
N GLN A 68 -11.20 -2.00 -17.09
CA GLN A 68 -10.89 -3.41 -16.82
C GLN A 68 -11.97 -4.14 -15.99
N GLY A 69 -13.05 -3.46 -15.59
CA GLY A 69 -14.08 -4.05 -14.74
C GLY A 69 -13.64 -4.31 -13.28
N SER A 70 -12.63 -3.58 -12.81
CA SER A 70 -12.08 -3.68 -11.45
C SER A 70 -12.96 -3.06 -10.36
N PHE A 71 -14.11 -2.50 -10.73
CA PHE A 71 -15.10 -1.98 -9.79
C PHE A 71 -16.48 -2.60 -10.07
N PRO A 72 -16.65 -3.92 -9.87
CA PRO A 72 -17.87 -4.63 -10.29
C PRO A 72 -19.14 -4.14 -9.58
N ASP A 73 -18.99 -3.53 -8.41
CA ASP A 73 -20.10 -3.01 -7.60
C ASP A 73 -20.53 -1.59 -8.01
N VAL A 74 -19.93 -1.00 -9.05
CA VAL A 74 -20.16 0.38 -9.48
C VAL A 74 -20.85 0.39 -10.84
N THR A 75 -22.13 0.77 -10.86
CA THR A 75 -22.92 0.96 -12.08
C THR A 75 -23.24 2.45 -12.27
N PRO A 76 -23.56 2.91 -13.50
CA PRO A 76 -23.99 4.28 -13.73
C PRO A 76 -25.18 4.71 -12.85
N GLU A 77 -26.12 3.81 -12.59
CA GLU A 77 -27.30 4.08 -11.76
C GLU A 77 -26.92 4.29 -10.29
N LYS A 78 -25.98 3.48 -9.78
CA LYS A 78 -25.47 3.63 -8.41
C LYS A 78 -24.56 4.86 -8.26
N ALA A 79 -23.85 5.22 -9.33
CA ALA A 79 -22.97 6.37 -9.34
C ALA A 79 -23.71 7.71 -9.43
N ALA A 80 -24.92 7.72 -10.01
CA ALA A 80 -25.70 8.93 -10.23
C ALA A 80 -25.91 9.74 -8.92
N PRO A 81 -25.77 11.08 -8.97
CA PRO A 81 -25.59 11.93 -10.16
C PRO A 81 -24.14 12.07 -10.65
N LEU A 82 -23.18 11.39 -10.02
CA LEU A 82 -21.78 11.39 -10.44
C LEU A 82 -21.54 10.42 -11.60
N THR A 83 -20.43 10.59 -12.31
CA THR A 83 -19.90 9.52 -13.17
C THR A 83 -19.40 8.36 -12.30
N PRO A 84 -19.28 7.12 -12.83
CA PRO A 84 -18.66 6.01 -12.09
C PRO A 84 -17.29 6.36 -11.49
N GLN A 85 -16.45 7.06 -12.26
CA GLN A 85 -15.14 7.55 -11.78
C GLN A 85 -15.29 8.52 -10.62
N GLY A 86 -16.20 9.50 -10.74
CA GLY A 86 -16.49 10.47 -9.69
C GLY A 86 -17.08 9.84 -8.43
N TYR A 87 -17.94 8.84 -8.57
CA TYR A 87 -18.52 8.09 -7.44
C TYR A 87 -17.45 7.30 -6.70
N ILE A 88 -16.57 6.58 -7.41
CA ILE A 88 -15.45 5.87 -6.77
C ILE A 88 -14.57 6.88 -6.03
N PHE A 89 -14.17 7.94 -6.74
CA PHE A 89 -13.29 8.97 -6.19
C PHE A 89 -13.88 9.62 -4.95
N ARG A 90 -15.11 10.16 -5.02
CA ARG A 90 -15.71 10.97 -3.94
C ARG A 90 -16.36 10.14 -2.83
N GLU A 91 -17.02 9.04 -3.17
CA GLU A 91 -17.90 8.31 -2.24
C GLU A 91 -17.34 6.98 -1.76
N GLN A 92 -16.55 6.28 -2.60
CA GLN A 92 -16.00 4.97 -2.20
C GLN A 92 -14.63 5.05 -1.54
N ILE A 93 -13.76 5.98 -1.95
CA ILE A 93 -12.53 6.24 -1.20
C ILE A 93 -12.92 7.01 0.06
N ASN A 94 -12.89 6.36 1.24
CA ASN A 94 -13.32 7.01 2.48
C ASN A 94 -12.19 7.74 3.21
N SER A 95 -10.94 7.34 2.96
CA SER A 95 -9.75 7.88 3.63
C SER A 95 -8.51 7.60 2.80
N TYR A 96 -7.45 8.36 3.07
CA TYR A 96 -6.13 8.13 2.49
C TYR A 96 -5.11 7.83 3.58
N PHE A 97 -4.17 6.93 3.30
CA PHE A 97 -2.88 6.86 3.95
C PHE A 97 -1.82 7.36 2.98
N ILE A 98 -1.04 8.35 3.38
CA ILE A 98 0.11 8.87 2.61
C ILE A 98 1.38 8.46 3.35
N SER A 99 2.20 7.62 2.73
CA SER A 99 3.45 7.11 3.27
C SER A 99 4.45 8.25 3.49
N HIS A 100 4.62 9.07 2.47
CA HIS A 100 5.44 10.29 2.48
C HIS A 100 4.97 11.29 1.42
N ALA A 101 5.46 12.51 1.49
CA ALA A 101 4.97 13.63 0.68
C ALA A 101 5.91 13.98 -0.49
N HIS A 102 6.55 12.99 -1.12
CA HIS A 102 7.12 13.21 -2.45
C HIS A 102 5.99 13.36 -3.47
N LEU A 103 6.23 14.17 -4.50
CA LEU A 103 5.20 14.60 -5.44
C LEU A 103 4.52 13.40 -6.12
N ASP A 104 5.28 12.37 -6.47
CA ASP A 104 4.80 11.16 -7.10
C ASP A 104 3.90 10.29 -6.21
N HIS A 105 3.83 10.56 -4.90
CA HIS A 105 2.90 9.91 -3.98
C HIS A 105 1.68 10.76 -3.65
N VAL A 106 1.65 12.04 -4.06
CA VAL A 106 0.58 12.99 -3.70
C VAL A 106 -0.01 13.77 -4.88
N ALA A 107 0.54 13.66 -6.09
CA ALA A 107 0.13 14.45 -7.24
C ALA A 107 -1.38 14.32 -7.54
N GLY A 108 -1.89 13.09 -7.57
CA GLY A 108 -3.31 12.79 -7.78
C GLY A 108 -4.21 13.30 -6.65
N LEU A 109 -3.75 13.25 -5.40
CA LEU A 109 -4.46 13.85 -4.24
C LEU A 109 -4.61 15.36 -4.43
N ILE A 110 -3.52 16.04 -4.81
CA ILE A 110 -3.47 17.49 -4.98
C ILE A 110 -4.36 17.90 -6.15
N LEU A 111 -4.17 17.29 -7.33
CA LEU A 111 -4.94 17.61 -8.54
C LEU A 111 -6.42 17.33 -8.36
N GLY A 112 -6.79 16.23 -7.67
CA GLY A 112 -8.18 15.87 -7.41
C GLY A 112 -8.86 16.66 -6.30
N SER A 113 -8.10 17.33 -5.43
CA SER A 113 -8.62 18.01 -4.22
C SER A 113 -9.76 19.01 -4.43
N PRO A 114 -9.84 19.78 -5.55
CA PRO A 114 -10.97 20.68 -5.78
C PRO A 114 -12.31 19.96 -5.97
N GLU A 115 -12.28 18.71 -6.43
CA GLU A 115 -13.48 17.92 -6.75
C GLU A 115 -13.66 16.71 -5.82
N ASP A 116 -12.85 16.56 -4.78
CA ASP A 116 -13.00 15.49 -3.79
C ASP A 116 -14.02 15.86 -2.69
N SER A 117 -14.45 14.85 -1.93
CA SER A 117 -15.27 15.00 -0.74
C SER A 117 -14.41 15.07 0.54
N ARG A 118 -15.02 15.50 1.65
CA ARG A 118 -14.31 15.62 2.94
C ARG A 118 -13.93 14.25 3.50
N LYS A 119 -12.64 14.02 3.72
CA LYS A 119 -12.11 12.72 4.17
C LYS A 119 -10.93 12.88 5.13
N PRO A 120 -10.75 11.95 6.08
CA PRO A 120 -9.53 11.88 6.85
C PRO A 120 -8.36 11.38 5.98
N LEU A 121 -7.21 12.03 6.16
CA LEU A 121 -5.92 11.64 5.60
C LEU A 121 -4.99 11.29 6.76
N TYR A 122 -4.39 10.10 6.72
CA TYR A 122 -3.46 9.59 7.73
C TYR A 122 -2.05 9.59 7.17
N THR A 123 -1.10 10.16 7.91
CA THR A 123 0.28 10.26 7.43
C THR A 123 1.24 10.54 8.59
N PRO A 124 2.51 10.12 8.51
CA PRO A 124 3.53 10.54 9.45
C PRO A 124 3.62 12.08 9.62
N ALA A 125 4.12 12.53 10.76
CA ALA A 125 4.12 13.95 11.11
C ALA A 125 4.96 14.83 10.15
N ASN A 126 6.07 14.31 9.63
CA ASN A 126 6.92 14.98 8.65
C ASN A 126 6.18 15.20 7.32
N ALA A 127 5.50 14.18 6.80
CA ALA A 127 4.72 14.26 5.59
C ALA A 127 3.48 15.16 5.75
N ALA A 128 2.82 15.13 6.92
CA ALA A 128 1.79 16.11 7.27
C ALA A 128 2.32 17.55 7.23
N ASN A 129 3.54 17.79 7.75
CA ASN A 129 4.17 19.10 7.70
C ASN A 129 4.39 19.53 6.24
N THR A 130 4.99 18.68 5.41
CA THR A 130 5.21 18.96 3.98
C THR A 130 3.92 19.29 3.24
N LEU A 131 2.85 18.52 3.46
CA LEU A 131 1.53 18.80 2.88
C LEU A 131 1.02 20.19 3.24
N ARG A 132 1.17 20.62 4.50
CA ARG A 132 0.72 21.92 5.01
C ARG A 132 1.59 23.09 4.55
N THR A 133 2.91 22.88 4.45
CA THR A 133 3.86 23.97 4.19
C THR A 133 4.18 24.16 2.73
N HIS A 134 4.16 23.08 1.92
CA HIS A 134 4.66 23.09 0.56
C HIS A 134 3.60 22.84 -0.51
N TYR A 135 2.46 22.20 -0.16
CA TYR A 135 1.40 21.91 -1.13
C TYR A 135 0.13 22.72 -0.86
N PHE A 136 -0.54 22.49 0.27
CA PHE A 136 -1.81 23.12 0.64
C PHE A 136 -1.57 24.44 1.40
N ASN A 137 -1.12 25.47 0.69
CA ASN A 137 -0.60 26.72 1.29
C ASN A 137 -1.00 28.01 0.56
N TRP A 138 -1.87 27.95 -0.45
CA TRP A 138 -2.25 29.06 -1.35
C TRP A 138 -1.12 29.63 -2.22
N LYS A 139 0.03 28.96 -2.27
CA LYS A 139 1.16 29.30 -3.15
C LYS A 139 1.32 28.25 -4.23
N SER A 140 1.51 26.99 -3.82
CA SER A 140 1.62 25.85 -4.72
C SER A 140 0.24 25.35 -5.15
N TRP A 141 -0.69 25.27 -4.19
CA TRP A 141 -2.08 24.87 -4.40
C TRP A 141 -2.99 25.50 -3.32
N PRO A 142 -4.29 25.74 -3.59
CA PRO A 142 -5.23 26.16 -2.55
C PRO A 142 -5.17 25.22 -1.34
N ASN A 143 -5.36 25.76 -0.14
CA ASN A 143 -5.24 24.95 1.06
C ASN A 143 -6.51 24.10 1.30
N PHE A 144 -6.51 22.91 0.69
CA PHE A 144 -7.54 21.90 0.84
C PHE A 144 -7.45 21.09 2.14
N SER A 145 -6.45 21.35 2.99
CA SER A 145 -6.36 20.72 4.29
C SER A 145 -7.15 21.47 5.37
N ASP A 146 -7.32 20.83 6.53
CA ASP A 146 -7.92 21.40 7.74
C ASP A 146 -6.94 22.23 8.59
N SER A 147 -5.70 22.39 8.13
CA SER A 147 -4.59 22.93 8.89
C SER A 147 -3.61 23.70 7.99
N GLY A 148 -2.49 24.20 8.52
CA GLY A 148 -1.57 25.04 7.74
C GLY A 148 -1.99 26.52 7.64
N GLY A 149 -1.34 27.25 6.73
CA GLY A 149 -1.49 28.70 6.56
C GLY A 149 -2.63 29.10 5.62
N GLY A 150 -3.14 30.33 5.79
CA GLY A 150 -4.24 30.87 4.99
C GLY A 150 -5.61 30.25 5.33
N GLU A 151 -6.60 30.49 4.46
CA GLU A 151 -7.94 29.90 4.55
C GLU A 151 -7.87 28.37 4.41
N ARG A 152 -8.64 27.62 5.19
CA ARG A 152 -8.58 26.15 5.26
C ARG A 152 -9.89 25.57 4.76
N ILE A 153 -9.87 25.00 3.56
CA ILE A 153 -11.08 24.47 2.91
C ILE A 153 -11.55 23.18 3.62
N GLY A 154 -10.62 22.41 4.18
CA GLY A 154 -10.94 21.24 5.01
C GLY A 154 -11.50 20.04 4.23
N THR A 155 -11.14 19.88 2.96
CA THR A 155 -11.37 18.64 2.20
C THR A 155 -10.60 17.48 2.84
N TYR A 156 -9.35 17.69 3.24
CA TYR A 156 -8.55 16.66 3.91
C TYR A 156 -8.30 17.01 5.38
N ARG A 157 -8.82 16.17 6.27
CA ARG A 157 -8.51 16.26 7.71
C ARG A 157 -7.22 15.48 7.99
N ILE A 158 -6.10 16.18 8.21
CA ILE A 158 -4.79 15.52 8.34
C ILE A 158 -4.59 15.00 9.76
N ASN A 159 -4.42 13.69 9.89
CA ASN A 159 -4.16 12.98 11.14
C ASN A 159 -2.77 12.35 11.08
N SER A 160 -1.98 12.57 12.14
CA SER A 160 -0.65 11.95 12.28
C SER A 160 -0.57 11.12 13.56
N PRO A 161 -1.11 9.88 13.55
CA PRO A 161 -0.92 8.94 14.64
C PRO A 161 0.56 8.76 14.95
N ARG A 162 0.91 8.57 16.23
CA ARG A 162 2.28 8.24 16.60
C ARG A 162 2.63 6.86 16.04
N PHE A 163 3.90 6.64 15.71
CA PHE A 163 4.34 5.31 15.31
C PHE A 163 4.01 4.27 16.39
N GLY A 164 3.53 3.09 15.98
CA GLY A 164 3.04 2.05 16.87
C GLY A 164 1.67 2.31 17.51
N GLN A 165 1.07 3.50 17.34
CA GLN A 165 -0.28 3.77 17.82
C GLN A 165 -1.32 3.13 16.89
N ARG A 166 -2.25 2.38 17.48
CA ARG A 166 -3.43 1.85 16.76
C ARG A 166 -4.49 2.92 16.59
N PHE A 167 -5.07 3.00 15.38
CA PHE A 167 -6.20 3.86 15.04
C PHE A 167 -7.15 3.15 14.06
N THR A 168 -8.27 3.79 13.72
CA THR A 168 -9.22 3.28 12.70
C THR A 168 -9.13 4.15 11.45
N LEU A 169 -9.11 3.51 10.27
CA LEU A 169 -9.00 4.17 8.96
C LEU A 169 -10.39 4.60 8.47
N GLY A 170 -10.72 5.87 8.70
CA GLY A 170 -12.01 6.45 8.35
C GLY A 170 -13.16 5.62 8.90
N LEU A 171 -14.10 5.27 8.02
CA LEU A 171 -15.26 4.44 8.36
C LEU A 171 -15.16 3.00 7.85
N SER A 172 -14.01 2.60 7.28
CA SER A 172 -13.81 1.27 6.66
C SER A 172 -13.90 0.09 7.63
N GLY A 173 -13.82 0.35 8.94
CA GLY A 173 -13.66 -0.67 9.99
C GLY A 173 -12.30 -1.38 9.97
N ILE A 174 -11.33 -0.91 9.18
CA ILE A 174 -9.94 -1.38 9.20
C ILE A 174 -9.19 -0.61 10.28
N SER A 175 -8.46 -1.32 11.15
CA SER A 175 -7.52 -0.69 12.07
C SER A 175 -6.15 -0.50 11.42
N GLY A 176 -5.50 0.64 11.65
CA GLY A 176 -4.17 0.97 11.16
C GLY A 176 -3.14 1.09 12.28
N VAL A 177 -1.89 0.76 11.98
CA VAL A 177 -0.68 1.10 12.76
C VAL A 177 0.40 1.53 11.80
N ILE A 178 1.04 2.68 12.06
CA ILE A 178 2.10 3.23 11.19
C ILE A 178 3.48 2.92 11.80
N TYR A 179 4.43 2.54 10.96
CA TYR A 179 5.83 2.31 11.31
C TYR A 179 6.75 3.14 10.39
N PRO A 180 7.87 3.68 10.89
CA PRO A 180 8.79 4.47 10.08
C PRO A 180 9.53 3.59 9.05
N LEU A 181 9.89 4.17 7.92
CA LEU A 181 10.80 3.61 6.91
C LEU A 181 11.93 4.60 6.61
N GLY A 182 13.10 4.09 6.24
CA GLY A 182 14.23 4.93 5.80
C GLY A 182 14.17 5.18 4.30
N HIS A 183 14.23 6.45 3.87
CA HIS A 183 14.14 6.83 2.46
C HIS A 183 15.14 7.95 2.12
N ALA A 184 16.43 7.64 2.24
CA ALA A 184 17.58 8.51 2.07
C ALA A 184 17.53 9.77 2.97
N ALA A 185 17.36 10.94 2.37
CA ALA A 185 17.29 12.22 3.08
C ALA A 185 15.87 12.59 3.52
N SER A 186 14.90 11.71 3.27
CA SER A 186 13.48 11.86 3.62
C SER A 186 13.04 10.69 4.50
N ASP A 187 11.90 10.82 5.19
CA ASP A 187 11.27 9.68 5.87
C ASP A 187 10.04 9.21 5.11
N SER A 188 9.82 7.90 5.17
CA SER A 188 8.63 7.24 4.66
C SER A 188 7.99 6.40 5.75
N ALA A 189 6.91 5.69 5.43
CA ALA A 189 6.24 4.85 6.39
C ALA A 189 5.53 3.65 5.78
N MET A 190 5.47 2.60 6.59
CA MET A 190 4.64 1.44 6.38
C MET A 190 3.33 1.60 7.17
N LEU A 191 2.21 1.16 6.59
CA LEU A 191 0.94 0.99 7.26
C LEU A 191 0.60 -0.50 7.39
N LEU A 192 0.39 -0.95 8.63
CA LEU A 192 -0.20 -2.26 8.92
C LEU A 192 -1.70 -2.07 9.07
N MET A 193 -2.45 -2.74 8.20
CA MET A 193 -3.91 -2.75 8.22
C MET A 193 -4.40 -4.07 8.76
N SER A 194 -5.41 -4.05 9.63
CA SER A 194 -6.03 -5.27 10.15
C SER A 194 -7.56 -5.17 10.20
N ARG A 195 -8.23 -6.29 9.89
CA ARG A 195 -9.67 -6.49 10.06
C ARG A 195 -9.90 -7.86 10.71
N GLY A 196 -10.19 -7.86 12.00
CA GLY A 196 -10.22 -9.11 12.77
C GLY A 196 -8.81 -9.67 12.93
N SER A 197 -8.63 -10.96 12.62
CA SER A 197 -7.32 -11.64 12.60
C SER A 197 -6.49 -11.34 11.35
N GLU A 198 -7.12 -10.84 10.28
CA GLU A 198 -6.48 -10.71 8.98
C GLU A 198 -5.79 -9.37 8.84
N SER A 199 -4.58 -9.38 8.29
CA SER A 199 -3.74 -8.20 8.13
C SER A 199 -3.13 -8.08 6.73
N PHE A 200 -2.86 -6.86 6.32
CA PHE A 200 -2.19 -6.51 5.07
C PHE A 200 -1.21 -5.36 5.33
N ALA A 201 0.00 -5.42 4.76
CA ALA A 201 1.01 -4.39 4.93
C ALA A 201 1.23 -3.59 3.63
N TYR A 202 1.28 -2.27 3.74
CA TYR A 202 1.64 -1.37 2.65
C TYR A 202 2.90 -0.60 3.03
N PHE A 203 3.95 -0.73 2.24
CA PHE A 203 5.20 0.01 2.38
C PHE A 203 5.21 1.15 1.36
N GLY A 204 5.47 2.37 1.83
CA GLY A 204 5.98 3.42 0.93
C GLY A 204 7.43 3.14 0.53
N ASP A 205 8.04 4.13 -0.12
CA ASP A 205 9.44 4.04 -0.55
C ASP A 205 10.36 3.76 0.61
N THR A 206 11.34 2.88 0.39
CA THR A 206 12.28 2.50 1.44
C THR A 206 13.58 1.97 0.87
N GLY A 207 14.69 2.30 1.54
CA GLY A 207 15.95 1.60 1.36
C GLY A 207 16.04 0.41 2.32
N SER A 208 17.05 -0.45 2.10
CA SER A 208 17.37 -1.52 3.05
C SER A 208 17.94 -0.92 4.34
N ASP A 209 17.80 -1.61 5.48
CA ASP A 209 18.36 -1.11 6.74
C ASP A 209 19.88 -0.93 6.67
N ALA A 210 20.57 -1.77 5.88
CA ALA A 210 21.99 -1.66 5.62
C ALA A 210 22.35 -0.39 4.83
N THR A 211 21.55 -0.04 3.82
CA THR A 211 21.75 1.17 3.00
C THR A 211 21.42 2.43 3.79
N GLU A 212 20.31 2.41 4.52
CA GLU A 212 19.78 3.56 5.28
C GLU A 212 20.47 3.75 6.63
N LYS A 213 21.33 2.79 7.05
CA LYS A 213 21.97 2.74 8.37
C LYS A 213 20.94 2.84 9.50
N SER A 214 19.87 2.07 9.33
CA SER A 214 18.64 2.09 10.11
C SER A 214 18.35 0.71 10.71
N LYS A 215 17.29 0.60 11.53
CA LYS A 215 16.72 -0.68 12.00
C LYS A 215 15.20 -0.74 11.79
N ASN A 216 14.69 0.14 10.94
CA ASN A 216 13.25 0.33 10.75
C ASN A 216 12.61 -0.92 10.14
N LEU A 217 13.25 -1.52 9.13
CA LEU A 217 12.75 -2.74 8.50
C LEU A 217 12.83 -3.93 9.46
N ASP A 218 13.93 -4.11 10.20
CA ASP A 218 14.03 -5.18 11.20
C ASP A 218 12.93 -5.10 12.27
N VAL A 219 12.61 -3.89 12.77
CA VAL A 219 11.49 -3.68 13.70
C VAL A 219 10.15 -4.06 13.06
N ILE A 220 9.93 -3.72 11.80
CA ILE A 220 8.73 -4.10 11.06
C ILE A 220 8.68 -5.63 10.88
N TRP A 221 9.79 -6.28 10.56
CA TRP A 221 9.86 -7.73 10.42
C TRP A 221 9.53 -8.47 11.72
N GLN A 222 9.94 -7.95 12.88
CA GLN A 222 9.53 -8.49 14.18
C GLN A 222 8.02 -8.39 14.43
N VAL A 223 7.35 -7.38 13.84
CA VAL A 223 5.89 -7.23 13.91
C VAL A 223 5.19 -8.17 12.93
N LEU A 224 5.67 -8.25 11.69
CA LEU A 224 5.03 -9.04 10.63
C LEU A 224 5.30 -10.55 10.75
N GLY A 225 6.44 -10.95 11.30
CA GLY A 225 6.84 -12.36 11.40
C GLY A 225 5.82 -13.25 12.12
N PRO A 226 5.34 -12.88 13.32
CA PRO A 226 4.27 -13.61 14.00
C PRO A 226 2.97 -13.70 13.20
N LEU A 227 2.65 -12.70 12.37
CA LEU A 227 1.45 -12.69 11.52
C LEU A 227 1.61 -13.66 10.35
N VAL A 228 2.80 -13.75 9.77
CA VAL A 228 3.13 -14.77 8.74
C VAL A 228 3.03 -16.17 9.34
N ALA A 229 3.67 -16.41 10.49
CA ALA A 229 3.66 -17.72 11.16
C ALA A 229 2.25 -18.21 11.46
N GLN A 230 1.33 -17.28 11.77
CA GLN A 230 -0.08 -17.56 12.06
C GLN A 230 -0.98 -17.52 10.82
N LYS A 231 -0.44 -17.31 9.61
CA LYS A 231 -1.19 -17.14 8.35
C LYS A 231 -2.22 -15.99 8.38
N GLN A 232 -1.94 -14.98 9.18
CA GLN A 232 -2.74 -13.77 9.38
C GLN A 232 -2.31 -12.63 8.46
N LEU A 233 -1.06 -12.60 7.99
CA LEU A 233 -0.62 -11.66 6.95
C LEU A 233 -1.07 -12.20 5.58
N LYS A 234 -2.07 -11.56 4.98
CA LYS A 234 -2.66 -11.97 3.70
C LYS A 234 -1.87 -11.50 2.48
N GLY A 235 -1.07 -10.47 2.64
CA GLY A 235 -0.15 -10.00 1.62
C GLY A 235 0.53 -8.71 2.04
N MET A 236 1.47 -8.28 1.20
CA MET A 236 2.07 -6.97 1.33
C MET A 236 2.38 -6.34 -0.02
N ILE A 237 2.39 -5.01 -0.06
CA ILE A 237 2.92 -4.22 -1.18
C ILE A 237 4.22 -3.58 -0.72
N ILE A 238 5.30 -3.82 -1.45
CA ILE A 238 6.63 -3.26 -1.16
C ILE A 238 7.36 -2.95 -2.46
N GLU A 239 8.15 -1.88 -2.46
CA GLU A 239 8.87 -1.45 -3.65
C GLU A 239 10.05 -2.35 -4.01
N THR A 240 10.39 -2.37 -5.28
CA THR A 240 11.78 -2.55 -5.71
C THR A 240 12.01 -1.67 -6.94
N SER A 241 12.53 -0.47 -6.71
CA SER A 241 12.53 0.55 -7.75
C SER A 241 13.53 0.30 -8.86
N TYR A 242 14.65 -0.38 -8.57
CA TYR A 242 15.79 -0.53 -9.50
C TYR A 242 16.21 -1.99 -9.70
N PRO A 243 16.70 -2.37 -10.89
CA PRO A 243 17.31 -3.68 -11.09
C PRO A 243 18.64 -3.79 -10.33
N ASP A 244 19.04 -5.02 -10.01
CA ASP A 244 20.37 -5.32 -9.51
C ASP A 244 21.44 -4.82 -10.48
N GLY A 245 22.59 -4.40 -9.94
CA GLY A 245 23.66 -3.74 -10.70
C GLY A 245 23.53 -2.21 -10.73
N THR A 246 22.40 -1.65 -10.27
CA THR A 246 22.30 -0.21 -10.01
C THR A 246 23.25 0.18 -8.87
N PRO A 247 24.16 1.15 -9.06
CA PRO A 247 25.09 1.56 -8.01
C PRO A 247 24.35 2.07 -6.77
N ALA A 248 24.85 1.73 -5.57
CA ALA A 248 24.23 2.13 -4.30
C ALA A 248 24.00 3.65 -4.18
N SER A 249 24.90 4.48 -4.73
CA SER A 249 24.76 5.94 -4.75
C SER A 249 23.63 6.46 -5.64
N LYS A 250 23.06 5.61 -6.51
CA LYS A 250 21.93 5.93 -7.39
C LYS A 250 20.62 5.28 -6.93
N LEU A 251 20.63 4.59 -5.79
CA LEU A 251 19.41 4.02 -5.24
C LEU A 251 18.54 5.06 -4.53
N PHE A 252 19.12 6.15 -4.02
CA PHE A 252 18.37 7.26 -3.41
C PHE A 252 17.29 6.83 -2.41
N GLY A 253 17.57 5.82 -1.59
CA GLY A 253 16.62 5.32 -0.59
C GLY A 253 15.62 4.31 -1.13
N HIS A 254 16.02 3.50 -2.12
CA HIS A 254 15.18 2.48 -2.74
C HIS A 254 15.82 1.09 -2.73
N LEU A 255 15.02 0.06 -3.01
CA LEU A 255 15.45 -1.34 -3.08
C LEU A 255 15.84 -1.79 -4.49
N THR A 256 16.69 -2.82 -4.53
CA THR A 256 16.88 -3.71 -5.67
C THR A 256 16.39 -5.12 -5.31
N PRO A 257 16.18 -6.03 -6.29
CA PRO A 257 15.79 -7.41 -6.02
C PRO A 257 16.65 -8.11 -4.97
N SER A 258 17.98 -7.98 -5.05
CA SER A 258 18.89 -8.58 -4.07
C SER A 258 18.72 -8.01 -2.66
N LEU A 259 18.44 -6.71 -2.54
CA LEU A 259 18.15 -6.08 -1.24
C LEU A 259 16.81 -6.55 -0.69
N LEU A 260 15.74 -6.55 -1.50
CA LEU A 260 14.43 -7.03 -1.09
C LEU A 260 14.48 -8.50 -0.65
N LEU A 261 15.16 -9.37 -1.41
CA LEU A 261 15.33 -10.78 -1.05
C LEU A 261 16.10 -10.96 0.27
N THR A 262 17.04 -10.08 0.57
CA THR A 262 17.75 -10.07 1.86
C THR A 262 16.81 -9.71 3.00
N GLU A 263 15.97 -8.69 2.82
CA GLU A 263 14.97 -8.29 3.81
C GLU A 263 13.89 -9.36 4.01
N LEU A 264 13.47 -10.05 2.94
CA LEU A 264 12.57 -11.21 3.04
C LEU A 264 13.19 -12.35 3.86
N LYS A 265 14.49 -12.62 3.72
CA LYS A 265 15.19 -13.58 4.60
C LYS A 265 15.24 -13.13 6.05
N HIS A 266 15.20 -11.83 6.33
CA HIS A 266 15.09 -11.33 7.70
C HIS A 266 13.69 -11.55 8.26
N LEU A 267 12.65 -11.25 7.48
CA LEU A 267 11.27 -11.58 7.84
C LEU A 267 11.09 -13.08 8.11
N GLU A 268 11.71 -13.94 7.29
CA GLU A 268 11.67 -15.40 7.44
C GLU A 268 12.17 -15.86 8.82
N LYS A 269 13.22 -15.23 9.35
CA LYS A 269 13.76 -15.54 10.69
C LYS A 269 12.73 -15.31 11.79
N TYR A 270 11.92 -14.26 11.68
CA TYR A 270 10.85 -13.94 12.64
C TYR A 270 9.54 -14.69 12.36
N SER A 271 9.45 -15.40 11.22
CA SER A 271 8.24 -16.07 10.73
C SER A 271 8.21 -17.57 10.99
N GLY A 272 9.23 -18.12 11.65
CA GLY A 272 9.35 -19.57 11.93
C GLY A 272 10.48 -20.26 11.19
N GLY A 273 11.35 -19.52 10.49
CA GLY A 273 12.54 -20.04 9.81
C GLY A 273 12.30 -20.39 8.35
N GLU A 274 13.25 -21.13 7.76
CA GLU A 274 13.32 -21.41 6.32
C GLU A 274 12.00 -21.99 5.76
N GLY A 275 11.51 -21.39 4.68
CA GLY A 275 10.27 -21.77 4.00
C GLY A 275 8.99 -21.23 4.65
N SER A 276 9.07 -20.49 5.75
CA SER A 276 7.89 -19.92 6.43
C SER A 276 7.16 -18.85 5.60
N LEU A 277 7.82 -18.26 4.60
CA LEU A 277 7.24 -17.28 3.69
C LEU A 277 6.61 -17.88 2.43
N ARG A 278 6.61 -19.21 2.31
CA ARG A 278 6.09 -19.88 1.13
C ARG A 278 4.65 -19.46 0.83
N ASP A 279 4.41 -19.12 -0.44
CA ASP A 279 3.12 -18.67 -0.98
C ASP A 279 2.61 -17.32 -0.45
N LEU A 280 3.33 -16.63 0.45
CA LEU A 280 2.96 -15.28 0.89
C LEU A 280 2.94 -14.33 -0.32
N PRO A 281 1.80 -13.67 -0.62
CA PRO A 281 1.74 -12.72 -1.73
C PRO A 281 2.54 -11.45 -1.44
N VAL A 282 3.48 -11.13 -2.32
CA VAL A 282 4.30 -9.91 -2.27
C VAL A 282 4.11 -9.14 -3.56
N VAL A 283 3.33 -8.07 -3.50
CA VAL A 283 3.11 -7.18 -4.64
C VAL A 283 4.31 -6.24 -4.75
N ILE A 284 4.96 -6.28 -5.91
CA ILE A 284 6.08 -5.40 -6.24
C ILE A 284 5.54 -4.09 -6.81
N SER A 285 5.92 -2.98 -6.18
CA SER A 285 5.49 -1.63 -6.57
C SER A 285 6.66 -0.71 -6.92
N HIS A 286 6.31 0.49 -7.38
CA HIS A 286 7.20 1.64 -7.50
C HIS A 286 8.41 1.43 -8.42
N ILE A 287 8.28 0.57 -9.43
CA ILE A 287 9.37 0.32 -10.39
C ILE A 287 9.65 1.61 -11.15
N LYS A 288 10.92 2.05 -11.17
CA LYS A 288 11.30 3.25 -11.92
C LYS A 288 11.42 2.92 -13.41
N PRO A 289 10.66 3.60 -14.28
CA PRO A 289 10.80 3.43 -15.72
C PRO A 289 12.16 3.97 -16.21
N SER A 290 12.61 3.46 -17.36
CA SER A 290 13.84 3.90 -18.02
C SER A 290 13.53 4.56 -19.37
N LEU A 291 14.29 5.61 -19.68
CA LEU A 291 14.31 6.25 -21.00
C LEU A 291 15.46 5.72 -21.89
N GLU A 292 16.29 4.81 -21.38
CA GLU A 292 17.36 4.20 -22.15
C GLU A 292 16.80 3.15 -23.11
N ALA A 293 17.16 3.27 -24.39
CA ALA A 293 16.69 2.35 -25.43
C ALA A 293 17.06 0.89 -25.09
N GLY A 294 16.08 -0.01 -25.16
CA GLY A 294 16.26 -1.44 -24.91
C GLY A 294 16.29 -1.85 -23.43
N LYS A 295 16.26 -0.90 -22.48
CA LYS A 295 16.11 -1.22 -21.06
C LYS A 295 14.65 -1.45 -20.70
N ALA A 296 14.38 -2.56 -20.00
CA ALA A 296 13.06 -2.91 -19.48
C ALA A 296 13.18 -3.26 -17.98
N PRO A 297 13.26 -2.25 -17.09
CA PRO A 297 13.51 -2.47 -15.66
C PRO A 297 12.55 -3.46 -15.02
N GLU A 298 11.25 -3.38 -15.32
CA GLU A 298 10.23 -4.30 -14.80
C GLU A 298 10.55 -5.77 -15.13
N LYS A 299 10.94 -6.05 -16.38
CA LYS A 299 11.28 -7.41 -16.82
C LYS A 299 12.55 -7.92 -16.13
N GLU A 300 13.56 -7.07 -16.00
CA GLU A 300 14.83 -7.40 -15.37
C GLU A 300 14.65 -7.66 -13.87
N ILE A 301 13.91 -6.79 -13.18
CA ILE A 301 13.54 -6.93 -11.77
C ILE A 301 12.77 -8.24 -11.54
N LYS A 302 11.76 -8.52 -12.37
CA LYS A 302 10.97 -9.75 -12.27
C LYS A 302 11.86 -10.98 -12.39
N GLN A 303 12.73 -11.02 -13.39
CA GLN A 303 13.66 -12.12 -13.59
C GLN A 303 14.60 -12.30 -12.40
N GLN A 304 15.17 -11.21 -11.87
CA GLN A 304 16.09 -11.25 -10.73
C GLN A 304 15.41 -11.73 -9.44
N LEU A 305 14.18 -11.26 -9.17
CA LEU A 305 13.38 -11.72 -8.04
C LEU A 305 13.04 -13.21 -8.16
N GLU A 306 12.59 -13.67 -9.33
CA GLU A 306 12.25 -15.08 -9.57
C GLU A 306 13.48 -15.99 -9.40
N GLN A 307 14.64 -15.59 -9.92
CA GLN A 307 15.89 -16.35 -9.79
C GLN A 307 16.38 -16.43 -8.35
N GLY A 308 16.19 -15.38 -7.56
CA GLY A 308 16.65 -15.29 -6.18
C GLY A 308 15.63 -15.73 -5.11
N ASN A 309 14.43 -16.18 -5.50
CA ASN A 309 13.28 -16.46 -4.62
C ASN A 309 13.43 -17.72 -3.74
N THR A 310 14.52 -17.79 -2.99
CA THR A 310 14.76 -18.80 -1.95
C THR A 310 13.71 -18.79 -0.83
N PRO A 311 13.12 -17.65 -0.40
CA PRO A 311 12.05 -17.66 0.59
C PRO A 311 10.73 -18.29 0.11
N GLY A 312 10.56 -18.47 -1.21
CA GLY A 312 9.38 -19.10 -1.80
C GLY A 312 8.11 -18.23 -1.77
N VAL A 313 8.26 -16.90 -1.63
CA VAL A 313 7.12 -15.98 -1.69
C VAL A 313 6.47 -15.99 -3.07
N LYS A 314 5.21 -15.57 -3.17
CA LYS A 314 4.54 -15.36 -4.45
C LYS A 314 4.67 -13.89 -4.86
N PHE A 315 5.66 -13.59 -5.70
CA PHE A 315 5.78 -12.25 -6.27
C PHE A 315 4.63 -11.96 -7.24
N VAL A 316 4.03 -10.77 -7.08
CA VAL A 316 2.92 -10.28 -7.89
C VAL A 316 3.31 -8.94 -8.51
N PHE A 317 3.11 -8.79 -9.82
CA PHE A 317 3.33 -7.56 -10.56
C PHE A 317 1.98 -7.09 -11.09
N MET A 318 1.26 -6.29 -10.30
CA MET A 318 -0.02 -5.74 -10.71
C MET A 318 0.20 -4.69 -11.80
N ARG A 319 -0.70 -4.64 -12.77
CA ARG A 319 -0.74 -3.57 -13.77
C ARG A 319 -1.72 -2.48 -13.35
N GLN A 320 -1.54 -1.28 -13.90
CA GLN A 320 -2.48 -0.19 -13.66
C GLN A 320 -3.90 -0.61 -14.03
N GLY A 321 -4.85 -0.35 -13.14
CA GLY A 321 -6.26 -0.72 -13.24
C GLY A 321 -6.57 -2.16 -12.80
N GLU A 322 -5.58 -3.00 -12.51
CA GLU A 322 -5.81 -4.39 -12.14
C GLU A 322 -6.36 -4.53 -10.71
N ARG A 323 -7.24 -5.52 -10.51
CA ARG A 323 -7.80 -5.89 -9.21
C ARG A 323 -7.33 -7.28 -8.79
N MET A 324 -6.98 -7.43 -7.52
CA MET A 324 -6.61 -8.72 -6.91
C MET A 324 -7.20 -8.88 -5.51
N THR A 325 -7.48 -10.11 -5.14
CA THR A 325 -7.96 -10.50 -3.79
C THR A 325 -6.90 -11.29 -3.06
N PHE A 326 -6.77 -11.06 -1.75
CA PHE A 326 -5.76 -11.64 -0.86
C PHE A 326 -6.43 -12.26 0.38
#